data_AF-A0A9E3L2V1-F1
#
_entry.id   AF-A0A9E3L2V1-F1
#
_cell.length_a   1.000
_cell.length_b   1.000
_cell.length_c   1.000
_cell.angle_alpha   90.00
_cell.angle_beta   90.00
_cell.angle_gamma   90.00
#
_symmetry.space_group_name_H-M   'P 1'
#
loop_
_entity.id
_entity.type
_entity.pdbx_description
1 polymer ?
#
loop_
_entity_poly.entity_id
_entity_poly.type
_entity_poly.pdbx_seq_one_letter_code
_entity_poly.pdbx_strand_id
1 'polypeptide(L)'
;MTIGPNDYPQWGKLVKSWATGRNYVDYQGSEENPVPTAPDNKFQKPRSFEEFWDQCQWAQVDLFFDDANNTPVRRDVGIGLIVLQGDSDVFVLRLPPQEILLEHEARFLKGSTYQLPDFYAKIPELMTTKVGRMTIHAERVGEYTLNTCG
;
A
#
# COMPACT_ATOMS: atom_id res chain seq x y z
N MET A 1 -4.13 -0.19 6.90
CA MET A 1 -3.30 0.59 7.84
C MET A 1 -3.20 1.99 7.28
N THR A 2 -3.35 3.00 8.12
CA THR A 2 -3.27 4.42 7.78
C THR A 2 -2.39 5.15 8.80
N ILE A 3 -1.88 6.32 8.43
CA ILE A 3 -1.18 7.22 9.35
C ILE A 3 -2.17 8.08 10.15
N GLY A 4 -1.76 8.61 11.28
CA GLY A 4 -2.55 9.56 12.05
C GLY A 4 -2.96 10.79 11.24
N PRO A 5 -4.16 11.36 11.47
CA PRO A 5 -4.69 12.47 10.66
C PRO A 5 -3.88 13.77 10.76
N ASN A 6 -2.98 13.90 11.74
CA ASN A 6 -2.12 15.06 11.92
C ASN A 6 -0.66 14.81 11.52
N ASP A 7 -0.32 13.59 11.09
CA ASP A 7 1.07 13.16 10.94
C ASP A 7 1.59 13.32 9.51
N TYR A 8 0.76 13.81 8.58
CA TYR A 8 1.12 13.97 7.17
C TYR A 8 2.46 14.69 6.92
N PRO A 9 2.84 15.77 7.64
CA PRO A 9 4.14 16.40 7.45
C PRO A 9 5.32 15.50 7.86
N GLN A 10 5.20 14.80 8.99
CA GLN A 10 6.25 13.91 9.49
C GLN A 10 6.37 12.65 8.64
N TRP A 11 5.22 12.09 8.21
CA TRP A 11 5.17 11.03 7.22
C TRP A 11 5.88 11.43 5.92
N GLY A 12 5.58 12.62 5.39
CA GLY A 12 6.22 13.13 4.18
C GLY A 12 7.74 13.27 4.32
N LYS A 13 8.23 13.72 5.48
CA LYS A 13 9.66 13.79 5.79
C LYS A 13 10.29 12.40 5.89
N LEU A 14 9.62 11.45 6.51
CA LEU A 14 10.11 10.08 6.66
C LEU A 14 10.22 9.39 5.28
N VAL A 15 9.19 9.50 4.43
CA VAL A 15 9.20 8.99 3.06
C VAL A 15 10.32 9.63 2.22
N LYS A 16 10.50 10.96 2.30
CA LYS A 16 11.62 11.63 1.62
C LYS A 16 12.97 11.12 2.11
N SER A 17 13.08 10.81 3.39
CA SER A 17 14.32 10.29 3.96
C SER A 17 14.66 8.91 3.39
N TRP A 18 13.69 8.01 3.33
CA TRP A 18 13.85 6.69 2.71
C TRP A 18 14.21 6.77 1.22
N ALA A 19 13.57 7.68 0.49
CA ALA A 19 13.74 7.79 -0.96
C ALA A 19 15.10 8.39 -1.36
N THR A 20 15.63 9.31 -0.55
CA THR A 20 16.82 10.11 -0.92
C THR A 20 18.08 9.76 -0.12
N GLY A 21 17.94 9.03 0.99
CA GLY A 21 19.04 8.78 1.93
C GLY A 21 19.51 10.01 2.70
N ARG A 22 18.67 11.03 2.83
CA ARG A 22 18.95 12.26 3.60
C ARG A 22 17.94 12.40 4.74
N ASN A 23 18.32 12.92 5.88
CA ASN A 23 17.42 13.03 7.02
C ASN A 23 16.57 14.30 6.93
N TYR A 24 15.32 14.16 6.48
CA TYR A 24 14.33 15.25 6.46
C TYR A 24 13.54 15.36 7.77
N VAL A 25 13.55 14.31 8.61
CA VAL A 25 12.76 14.25 9.84
C VAL A 25 13.29 15.26 10.85
N ASP A 26 14.59 15.18 11.15
CA ASP A 26 15.26 16.05 12.13
C ASP A 26 15.68 17.41 11.53
N TYR A 27 15.62 17.55 10.21
CA TYR A 27 16.07 18.75 9.52
C TYR A 27 15.11 19.93 9.72
N GLN A 28 15.68 21.05 10.14
CA GLN A 28 15.00 22.35 10.23
C GLN A 28 15.50 23.24 9.09
N GLY A 29 14.65 23.42 8.07
CA GLY A 29 14.98 24.27 6.93
C GLY A 29 14.87 25.76 7.25
N SER A 30 15.71 26.55 6.59
CA SER A 30 15.59 28.01 6.48
C SER A 30 15.35 28.41 5.01
N GLU A 31 15.10 29.68 4.74
CA GLU A 31 14.98 30.19 3.37
C GLU A 31 16.27 29.98 2.56
N GLU A 32 17.43 30.11 3.21
CA GLU A 32 18.74 29.89 2.59
C GLU A 32 19.06 28.40 2.41
N ASN A 33 18.56 27.55 3.31
CA ASN A 33 18.78 26.10 3.28
C ASN A 33 17.46 25.36 3.54
N PRO A 34 16.61 25.19 2.51
CA PRO A 34 15.26 24.66 2.71
C PRO A 34 15.21 23.12 2.85
N VAL A 35 16.29 22.40 2.50
CA VAL A 35 16.35 20.93 2.49
C VAL A 35 17.74 20.41 2.88
N PRO A 36 17.83 19.19 3.46
CA PRO A 36 19.12 18.56 3.72
C PRO A 36 19.86 18.26 2.40
N THR A 37 21.15 18.55 2.38
CA THR A 37 22.03 18.35 1.21
C THR A 37 23.00 17.19 1.40
N ALA A 38 23.34 16.86 2.66
CA ALA A 38 24.21 15.75 3.00
C ALA A 38 23.41 14.45 3.21
N PRO A 39 24.00 13.29 2.86
CA PRO A 39 23.44 12.00 3.21
C PRO A 39 23.47 11.77 4.73
N ASP A 40 22.49 11.04 5.24
CA ASP A 40 22.36 10.65 6.65
C ASP A 40 21.74 9.24 6.69
N ASN A 41 22.29 8.36 7.54
CA ASN A 41 21.90 6.96 7.65
C ASN A 41 20.86 6.69 8.76
N LYS A 42 20.35 7.70 9.47
CA LYS A 42 19.39 7.49 10.56
C LYS A 42 18.06 6.87 10.10
N PHE A 43 17.52 7.34 8.97
CA PHE A 43 16.23 6.89 8.42
C PHE A 43 16.44 6.19 7.08
N GLN A 44 17.04 5.00 7.12
CA GLN A 44 17.20 4.14 5.94
C GLN A 44 15.88 3.48 5.53
N LYS A 45 15.76 3.12 4.26
CA LYS A 45 14.62 2.35 3.76
C LYS A 45 14.42 1.08 4.62
N PRO A 46 13.24 0.90 5.24
CA PRO A 46 13.00 -0.26 6.08
C PRO A 46 12.90 -1.53 5.24
N ARG A 47 13.44 -2.62 5.77
CA ARG A 47 13.49 -3.95 5.14
C ARG A 47 12.52 -4.93 5.78
N SER A 48 11.94 -4.57 6.93
CA SER A 48 10.92 -5.33 7.62
C SER A 48 9.86 -4.40 8.18
N PHE A 49 8.71 -5.00 8.54
CA PHE A 49 7.63 -4.24 9.16
C PHE A 49 8.05 -3.66 10.51
N GLU A 50 8.86 -4.38 11.30
CA GLU A 50 9.37 -3.88 12.57
C GLU A 50 10.28 -2.66 12.38
N GLU A 51 11.20 -2.69 11.41
CA GLU A 51 12.04 -1.54 11.09
C GLU A 51 11.20 -0.34 10.65
N PHE A 52 10.16 -0.57 9.85
CA PHE A 52 9.22 0.48 9.44
C PHE A 52 8.46 1.06 10.63
N TRP A 53 7.94 0.20 11.50
CA TRP A 53 7.22 0.62 12.70
C TRP A 53 8.11 1.43 13.63
N ASP A 54 9.33 0.96 13.89
CA ASP A 54 10.32 1.64 14.75
C ASP A 54 10.63 3.04 14.20
N GLN A 55 10.85 3.16 12.89
CA GLN A 55 11.13 4.44 12.24
C GLN A 55 9.94 5.40 12.25
N CYS A 56 8.71 4.90 12.08
CA CYS A 56 7.50 5.71 12.24
C CYS A 56 7.42 6.27 13.66
N GLN A 57 7.68 5.46 14.69
CA GLN A 57 7.68 5.92 16.08
C GLN A 57 8.77 6.96 16.36
N TRP A 58 10.00 6.77 15.85
CA TRP A 58 11.08 7.76 15.99
C TRP A 58 10.76 9.08 15.30
N ALA A 59 10.02 9.04 14.19
CA ALA A 59 9.58 10.22 13.46
C ALA A 59 8.27 10.83 14.00
N GLN A 60 7.71 10.27 15.08
CA GLN A 60 6.43 10.68 15.66
C GLN A 60 5.27 10.57 14.65
N VAL A 61 5.21 9.44 13.94
CA VAL A 61 4.12 9.05 13.04
C VAL A 61 3.37 7.89 13.68
N ASP A 62 2.12 8.09 14.03
CA ASP A 62 1.26 7.05 14.58
C ASP A 62 0.63 6.23 13.45
N LEU A 63 0.53 4.91 13.67
CA LEU A 63 -0.01 3.94 12.73
C LEU A 63 -1.29 3.32 13.28
N PHE A 64 -2.34 3.30 12.47
CA PHE A 64 -3.65 2.76 12.83
C PHE A 64 -4.16 1.76 11.79
N PHE A 65 -4.93 0.77 12.22
CA PHE A 65 -5.76 -0.02 11.31
C PHE A 65 -6.91 0.83 10.79
N ASP A 66 -7.29 0.56 9.55
CA ASP A 66 -8.44 1.22 8.92
C ASP A 66 -9.70 0.41 9.22
N ASP A 67 -10.09 0.40 10.49
CA ASP A 67 -11.14 -0.46 11.05
C ASP A 67 -12.30 0.34 11.69
N ALA A 68 -12.44 1.61 11.29
CA ALA A 68 -13.32 2.63 11.86
C ALA A 68 -13.10 2.97 13.35
N ASN A 69 -12.29 2.19 14.07
CA ASN A 69 -11.98 2.38 15.49
C ASN A 69 -10.59 3.01 15.71
N ASN A 70 -9.82 3.24 14.65
CA ASN A 70 -8.43 3.69 14.70
C ASN A 70 -7.61 2.83 15.65
N THR A 71 -7.70 1.50 15.52
CA THR A 71 -6.94 0.60 16.38
C THR A 71 -5.44 0.79 16.14
N PRO A 72 -4.61 1.08 17.17
CA PRO A 72 -3.17 1.26 16.99
C PRO A 72 -2.50 0.00 16.47
N VAL A 73 -1.62 0.16 15.49
CA VAL A 73 -0.83 -0.96 14.95
C VAL A 73 0.33 -1.28 15.89
N ARG A 74 0.42 -2.54 16.30
CA ARG A 74 1.51 -3.05 17.14
C ARG A 74 2.70 -3.44 16.29
N ARG A 75 3.90 -3.37 16.88
CA ARG A 75 5.17 -3.71 16.23
C ARG A 75 5.23 -5.18 15.75
N ASP A 76 4.69 -6.10 16.52
CA ASP A 76 4.80 -7.56 16.41
C ASP A 76 3.56 -8.25 15.81
N VAL A 77 2.78 -7.50 15.02
CA VAL A 77 1.54 -7.96 14.38
C VAL A 77 1.72 -9.09 13.35
N GLY A 78 2.96 -9.41 12.94
CA GLY A 78 3.23 -10.45 11.93
C GLY A 78 2.88 -10.01 10.51
N ILE A 79 2.81 -8.70 10.25
CA ILE A 79 2.63 -8.14 8.91
C ILE A 79 3.96 -8.20 8.15
N GLY A 80 3.93 -8.67 6.91
CA GLY A 80 5.05 -8.51 5.99
C GLY A 80 5.09 -7.11 5.37
N LEU A 81 6.29 -6.54 5.22
CA LEU A 81 6.49 -5.26 4.53
C LEU A 81 7.26 -5.47 3.23
N ILE A 82 6.74 -4.91 2.13
CA ILE A 82 7.47 -4.80 0.87
C ILE A 82 7.56 -3.31 0.53
N VAL A 83 8.77 -2.76 0.54
CA VAL A 83 9.04 -1.37 0.14
C VAL A 83 9.59 -1.37 -1.27
N LEU A 84 8.84 -0.76 -2.20
CA LEU A 84 9.22 -0.63 -3.59
C LEU A 84 9.63 0.81 -3.88
N GLN A 85 10.81 0.98 -4.46
CA GLN A 85 11.26 2.25 -5.03
C GLN A 85 11.79 1.92 -6.42
N GLY A 86 11.00 2.24 -7.45
CA GLY A 86 11.47 2.18 -8.82
C GLY A 86 12.34 3.40 -9.14
N ASP A 87 13.33 3.21 -10.00
CA ASP A 87 13.86 4.30 -10.81
C ASP A 87 13.05 4.43 -12.11
N SER A 88 13.49 5.26 -13.06
CA SER A 88 12.79 5.49 -14.32
C SER A 88 12.65 4.24 -15.20
N ASP A 89 13.44 3.19 -14.97
CA ASP A 89 13.54 2.01 -15.83
C ASP A 89 12.98 0.73 -15.16
N VAL A 90 12.46 0.84 -13.93
CA VAL A 90 11.92 -0.30 -13.19
C VAL A 90 10.42 -0.48 -13.45
N PHE A 91 10.05 -1.62 -14.05
CA PHE A 91 8.68 -2.12 -14.10
C PHE A 91 8.40 -3.05 -12.92
N VAL A 92 7.36 -2.75 -12.12
CA VAL A 92 6.94 -3.58 -10.99
C VAL A 92 5.83 -4.52 -11.43
N LEU A 93 6.11 -5.83 -11.46
CA LEU A 93 5.09 -6.89 -11.57
C LEU A 93 4.80 -7.47 -10.18
N ARG A 94 3.55 -7.41 -9.73
CA ARG A 94 3.10 -8.07 -8.51
C ARG A 94 2.49 -9.42 -8.86
N LEU A 95 2.99 -10.49 -8.25
CA LEU A 95 2.40 -11.82 -8.34
C LEU A 95 1.54 -12.06 -7.09
N PRO A 96 0.43 -12.81 -7.22
CA PRO A 96 -0.34 -13.25 -6.06
C PRO A 96 0.46 -14.23 -5.19
N PRO A 97 0.08 -14.38 -3.90
CA PRO A 97 0.66 -15.39 -3.04
C PRO A 97 0.48 -16.81 -3.62
N GLN A 98 1.54 -17.61 -3.57
CA GLN A 98 1.55 -18.95 -4.16
C GLN A 98 0.54 -19.88 -3.47
N GLU A 99 0.43 -19.79 -2.15
CA GLU A 99 -0.48 -20.58 -1.34
C GLU A 99 -1.94 -20.38 -1.74
N ILE A 100 -2.35 -19.14 -2.04
CA ILE A 100 -3.71 -18.82 -2.51
C ILE A 100 -3.96 -19.49 -3.86
N LEU A 101 -3.01 -19.38 -4.80
CA LEU A 101 -3.13 -20.02 -6.11
C LEU A 101 -3.30 -21.54 -5.98
N LEU A 102 -2.43 -22.20 -5.19
CA LEU A 102 -2.48 -23.65 -5.00
C LEU A 102 -3.76 -24.10 -4.28
N GLU A 103 -4.24 -23.34 -3.30
CA GLU A 103 -5.52 -23.61 -2.63
C GLU A 103 -6.69 -23.52 -3.61
N HIS A 104 -6.68 -22.55 -4.51
CA HIS A 104 -7.74 -22.35 -5.50
C HIS A 104 -7.71 -23.46 -6.55
N GLU A 105 -6.53 -23.82 -7.06
CA GLU A 105 -6.35 -24.96 -7.96
C GLU A 105 -6.90 -26.25 -7.32
N ALA A 106 -6.51 -26.54 -6.08
CA ALA A 106 -6.99 -27.72 -5.35
C ALA A 106 -8.52 -27.69 -5.14
N ARG A 107 -9.11 -26.51 -4.90
CA ARG A 107 -10.56 -26.31 -4.74
C ARG A 107 -11.32 -26.56 -6.05
N PHE A 108 -10.81 -26.07 -7.18
CA PHE A 108 -11.46 -26.22 -8.47
C PHE A 108 -11.28 -27.61 -9.08
N LEU A 109 -10.13 -28.25 -8.88
CA LEU A 109 -9.91 -29.66 -9.27
C LEU A 109 -10.87 -30.62 -8.55
N LYS A 110 -11.41 -30.23 -7.39
CA LYS A 110 -12.45 -30.97 -6.64
C LYS A 110 -13.88 -30.71 -7.13
N GLY A 111 -14.07 -29.89 -8.15
CA GLY A 111 -15.38 -29.62 -8.76
C GLY A 111 -16.13 -28.41 -8.19
N SER A 112 -15.46 -27.55 -7.43
CA SER A 112 -16.10 -26.31 -6.94
C SER A 112 -16.34 -25.33 -8.10
N THR A 113 -17.44 -24.59 -8.05
CA THR A 113 -17.76 -23.56 -9.05
C THR A 113 -16.92 -22.31 -8.84
N TYR A 114 -16.38 -21.76 -9.92
CA TYR A 114 -15.73 -20.44 -9.92
C TYR A 114 -16.80 -19.35 -9.75
N GLN A 115 -16.81 -18.68 -8.60
CA GLN A 115 -17.78 -17.62 -8.31
C GLN A 115 -17.28 -16.30 -8.89
N LEU A 116 -17.93 -15.82 -9.94
CA LEU A 116 -17.70 -14.47 -10.45
C LEU A 116 -18.54 -13.47 -9.65
N PRO A 117 -18.04 -12.25 -9.40
CA PRO A 117 -18.87 -11.18 -8.84
C PRO A 117 -20.15 -10.97 -9.65
N ASP A 118 -21.26 -10.70 -8.97
CA ASP A 118 -22.60 -10.57 -9.59
C ASP A 118 -22.67 -9.55 -10.73
N PHE A 119 -21.81 -8.52 -10.72
CA PHE A 119 -21.82 -7.49 -11.76
C PHE A 119 -21.40 -8.05 -13.13
N TYR A 120 -20.65 -9.16 -13.22
CA TYR A 120 -20.29 -9.79 -14.49
C TYR A 120 -21.51 -10.23 -15.29
N ALA A 121 -22.55 -10.70 -14.61
CA ALA A 121 -23.81 -11.08 -15.26
C ALA A 121 -24.55 -9.86 -15.86
N LYS A 122 -24.28 -8.66 -15.36
CA LYS A 122 -24.95 -7.41 -15.74
C LYS A 122 -24.21 -6.64 -16.83
N ILE A 123 -23.00 -7.06 -17.21
CA ILE A 123 -22.16 -6.39 -18.22
C ILE A 123 -22.91 -6.17 -19.55
N PRO A 124 -23.59 -7.18 -20.14
CA PRO A 124 -24.23 -6.99 -21.44
C PRO A 124 -25.25 -5.85 -21.46
N GLU A 125 -26.03 -5.70 -20.38
CA GLU A 125 -27.03 -4.65 -20.24
C GLU A 125 -26.38 -3.27 -19.99
N LEU A 126 -25.42 -3.21 -19.06
CA LEU A 126 -24.79 -1.96 -18.65
C LEU A 126 -23.90 -1.34 -19.74
N MET A 127 -23.38 -2.13 -20.68
CA MET A 127 -22.54 -1.61 -21.79
C MET A 127 -23.31 -0.72 -22.79
N THR A 128 -24.64 -0.80 -22.79
CA THR A 128 -25.49 -0.09 -23.76
C THR A 128 -25.56 1.43 -23.52
N THR A 129 -25.37 1.89 -22.28
CA THR A 129 -25.46 3.32 -21.92
C THR A 129 -24.12 3.91 -21.50
N LYS A 130 -23.97 5.23 -21.61
CA LYS A 130 -22.78 5.95 -21.10
C LYS A 130 -22.61 5.75 -19.60
N VAL A 131 -23.71 5.81 -18.84
CA VAL A 131 -23.72 5.61 -17.38
C VAL A 131 -23.32 4.19 -17.03
N GLY A 132 -23.93 3.18 -17.65
CA GLY A 132 -23.60 1.78 -17.35
C GLY A 132 -22.16 1.42 -17.70
N ARG A 133 -21.56 2.02 -18.74
CA ARG A 133 -20.12 1.88 -19.00
C ARG A 133 -19.24 2.46 -17.90
N MET A 134 -19.62 3.61 -17.32
CA MET A 134 -18.90 4.18 -16.18
C MET A 134 -19.11 3.35 -14.91
N THR A 135 -20.30 2.76 -14.72
CA THR A 135 -20.58 1.83 -13.62
C THR A 135 -19.71 0.58 -13.72
N ILE A 136 -19.64 -0.09 -14.89
CA ILE A 136 -18.74 -1.24 -15.10
C ILE A 136 -17.28 -0.83 -14.86
N HIS A 137 -16.88 0.35 -15.31
CA HIS A 137 -15.51 0.84 -15.08
C HIS A 137 -15.21 0.94 -13.59
N ALA A 138 -16.12 1.51 -12.79
CA ALA A 138 -15.97 1.60 -11.34
C ALA A 138 -15.93 0.22 -10.65
N GLU A 139 -16.82 -0.70 -11.04
CA GLU A 139 -16.84 -2.09 -10.52
C GLU A 139 -15.52 -2.82 -10.82
N ARG A 140 -15.02 -2.69 -12.04
CA ARG A 140 -13.73 -3.25 -12.45
C ARG A 140 -12.59 -2.63 -11.66
N VAL A 141 -12.59 -1.30 -11.45
CA VAL A 141 -11.62 -0.60 -10.60
C VAL A 141 -11.60 -1.17 -9.19
N GLY A 142 -12.77 -1.37 -8.58
CA GLY A 142 -12.89 -2.02 -7.26
C GLY A 142 -12.31 -3.43 -7.25
N GLU A 143 -12.63 -4.25 -8.27
CA GLU A 143 -12.19 -5.64 -8.34
C GLU A 143 -10.66 -5.77 -8.37
N TYR A 144 -9.95 -5.07 -9.27
CA TYR A 144 -8.50 -5.23 -9.40
C TYR A 144 -7.67 -4.46 -8.36
N THR A 145 -8.29 -3.58 -7.57
CA THR A 145 -7.60 -2.85 -6.49
C THR A 145 -7.61 -3.60 -5.16
N LEU A 146 -8.64 -4.41 -4.91
CA LEU A 146 -8.82 -5.14 -3.65
C LEU A 146 -8.57 -6.65 -3.78
N ASN A 147 -8.84 -7.26 -4.93
CA ASN A 147 -8.65 -8.71 -5.08
C ASN A 147 -7.19 -9.05 -5.34
N THR A 148 -6.61 -9.78 -4.40
CA THR A 148 -5.32 -10.44 -4.58
C THR A 148 -5.61 -11.87 -5.04
N CYS A 149 -5.89 -12.06 -6.33
CA CYS A 149 -6.33 -13.33 -6.92
C CYS A 149 -7.42 -14.06 -6.10
N GLY A 150 -8.69 -13.73 -6.40
CA GLY A 150 -9.87 -14.33 -5.79
C GLY A 150 -10.04 -15.82 -6.04
#